data_AF-A0A970EG98-F1
#
_entry.id   AF-A0A970EG98-F1
#
_cell.length_a   1.000
_cell.length_b   1.000
_cell.length_c   1.000
_cell.angle_alpha   90.00
_cell.angle_beta   90.00
_cell.angle_gamma   90.00
#
_symmetry.space_group_name_H-M   'P 1'
#
loop_
_entity.id
_entity.type
_entity.pdbx_description
1 polymer ?
#
loop_
_entity_poly.entity_id
_entity_poly.type
_entity_poly.pdbx_seq_one_letter_code
_entity_poly.pdbx_strand_id
1 'polypeptide(L)'
;GIDNPCKEVYSPQRFKITASIKSLFEDALESAKGYGKNITLPKNEDLGIVPKGRGMVLTYEGKKVGAYRDEDGKIYLVDTTCPHLGCQLSWNQDELSWDCPCHGSRFDYKGNLIDNPAINNLEVLSD
;
A
#
# COMPACT_ATOMS: atom_id res chain seq x y z
N GLY A 1 15.78 -39.21 -1.90
CA GLY A 1 15.18 -38.26 -2.87
C GLY A 1 15.38 -38.81 -4.26
N ILE A 2 14.38 -38.71 -5.12
CA ILE A 2 14.45 -39.19 -6.51
C ILE A 2 15.15 -38.11 -7.35
N ASP A 3 16.10 -38.52 -8.19
CA ASP A 3 16.81 -37.60 -9.09
C ASP A 3 15.86 -37.12 -10.20
N ASN A 4 15.80 -35.81 -10.44
CA ASN A 4 14.84 -35.21 -11.37
C ASN A 4 15.54 -34.89 -12.71
N PRO A 5 15.14 -35.52 -13.83
CA PRO A 5 15.71 -35.29 -15.16
C PRO A 5 15.63 -33.83 -15.63
N CYS A 6 14.70 -33.05 -15.08
CA CYS A 6 14.48 -31.65 -15.44
C CYS A 6 15.31 -30.66 -14.59
N LYS A 7 16.11 -31.14 -13.63
CA LYS A 7 16.85 -30.30 -12.68
C LYS A 7 17.74 -29.24 -13.36
N GLU A 8 18.37 -29.57 -14.49
CA GLU A 8 19.23 -28.62 -15.21
C GLU A 8 18.46 -27.49 -15.91
N VAL A 9 17.26 -27.78 -16.42
CA VAL A 9 16.46 -26.80 -17.16
C VAL A 9 15.76 -25.82 -16.22
N TYR A 10 15.34 -26.30 -15.05
CA TYR A 10 14.62 -25.52 -14.03
C TYR A 10 15.52 -25.00 -12.91
N SER A 11 16.85 -25.18 -13.01
CA SER A 11 17.79 -24.64 -12.02
C SER A 11 17.79 -23.11 -12.08
N PRO A 12 17.42 -22.41 -10.98
CA PRO A 12 17.45 -20.94 -10.91
C PRO A 12 18.90 -20.39 -10.85
N GLN A 13 19.91 -21.24 -10.88
CA GLN A 13 21.32 -20.89 -10.70
C GLN A 13 21.97 -20.24 -11.93
N ARG A 14 21.19 -19.64 -12.84
CA ARG A 14 21.68 -18.88 -14.01
C ARG A 14 22.15 -17.46 -13.66
N PHE A 15 22.79 -17.27 -12.51
CA PHE A 15 23.40 -16.00 -12.17
C PHE A 15 24.77 -15.87 -12.87
N LYS A 16 24.79 -15.25 -14.05
CA LYS A 16 26.05 -14.76 -14.66
C LYS A 16 26.46 -13.47 -13.95
N ILE A 17 26.96 -13.61 -12.73
CA ILE A 17 27.36 -12.52 -11.83
C ILE A 17 28.30 -11.53 -12.53
N THR A 18 29.25 -12.02 -13.34
CA THR A 18 30.26 -11.17 -13.99
C THR A 18 29.75 -10.33 -15.16
N ALA A 19 28.66 -10.73 -15.82
CA ALA A 19 28.11 -9.99 -16.96
C ALA A 19 27.15 -8.87 -16.53
N SER A 20 26.56 -8.98 -15.33
CA SER A 20 25.52 -8.07 -14.86
C SER A 20 25.97 -7.09 -13.78
N ILE A 21 27.18 -7.20 -13.21
CA ILE A 21 27.64 -6.25 -12.17
C ILE A 21 27.70 -4.80 -12.68
N LYS A 22 28.13 -4.58 -13.93
CA LYS A 22 28.19 -3.24 -14.50
C LYS A 22 26.80 -2.64 -14.68
N SER A 23 25.86 -3.41 -15.24
CA SER A 23 24.48 -2.97 -15.40
C SER A 23 23.79 -2.78 -14.05
N LEU A 24 24.01 -3.67 -13.08
CA LEU A 24 23.47 -3.53 -11.71
C LEU A 24 23.96 -2.26 -11.03
N PHE A 25 25.22 -1.86 -11.23
CA PHE A 25 25.75 -0.63 -10.65
C PHE A 25 25.18 0.61 -11.35
N GLU A 26 25.05 0.57 -12.67
CA GLU A 26 24.37 1.62 -13.45
C GLU A 26 22.89 1.75 -13.04
N ASP A 27 22.19 0.63 -12.91
CA ASP A 27 20.78 0.55 -12.49
C ASP A 27 20.58 1.01 -11.03
N ALA A 28 21.49 0.65 -10.13
CA ALA A 28 21.46 1.10 -8.74
C ALA A 28 21.72 2.61 -8.63
N LEU A 29 22.65 3.16 -9.42
CA LEU A 29 22.93 4.59 -9.47
C LEU A 29 21.74 5.37 -10.05
N GLU A 30 21.11 4.84 -11.10
CA GLU A 30 19.92 5.45 -11.71
C GLU A 30 18.73 5.40 -10.76
N SER A 31 18.53 4.28 -10.05
CA SER A 31 17.49 4.14 -9.02
C SER A 31 17.68 5.10 -7.85
N ALA A 32 18.94 5.37 -7.45
CA ALA A 32 19.26 6.33 -6.40
C ALA A 32 18.93 7.78 -6.80
N LYS A 33 19.04 8.14 -8.09
CA LYS A 33 18.64 9.48 -8.58
C LYS A 33 17.15 9.75 -8.39
N GLY A 34 16.31 8.72 -8.45
CA GLY A 34 14.88 8.80 -8.18
C GLY A 34 14.55 9.03 -6.70
N TYR A 35 15.37 8.49 -5.79
CA TYR A 35 15.16 8.55 -4.33
C TYR A 35 15.62 9.88 -3.69
N GLY A 36 16.56 10.60 -4.33
CA GLY A 36 17.11 11.86 -3.80
C GLY A 36 16.22 13.09 -4.00
N LYS A 37 15.16 13.00 -4.82
CA LYS A 37 14.22 14.11 -5.04
C LYS A 37 13.04 13.99 -4.07
N ASN A 38 13.13 14.75 -2.98
CA ASN A 38 12.02 15.14 -2.11
C ASN A 38 11.45 14.04 -1.18
N ILE A 39 12.26 13.53 -0.25
CA ILE A 39 11.70 13.11 1.05
C ILE A 39 11.49 14.38 1.88
N THR A 40 10.56 15.22 1.42
CA THR A 40 9.89 16.16 2.31
C THR A 40 8.74 15.36 2.87
N LEU A 41 8.88 14.86 4.10
CA LEU A 41 7.73 14.33 4.83
C LEU A 41 6.68 15.46 4.85
N PRO A 42 5.50 15.28 4.25
CA PRO A 42 4.48 16.32 4.29
C PRO A 42 4.20 16.63 5.76
N LYS A 43 4.13 17.93 6.08
CA LYS A 43 3.65 18.36 7.40
C LYS A 43 2.28 17.72 7.63
N ASN A 44 2.01 17.28 8.86
CA ASN A 44 0.71 16.74 9.27
C ASN A 44 -0.41 17.56 8.62
N GLU A 45 -1.19 16.92 7.78
CA GLU A 45 -2.33 17.55 7.15
C GLU A 45 -3.42 17.69 8.20
N ASP A 46 -4.01 18.89 8.29
CA ASP A 46 -5.16 19.14 9.15
C ASP A 46 -6.32 18.28 8.66
N LEU A 47 -6.89 17.45 9.53
CA LEU A 47 -8.09 16.66 9.26
C LEU A 47 -9.26 17.53 8.77
N GLY A 48 -9.24 18.84 9.07
CA GLY A 48 -10.11 19.87 8.51
C GLY A 48 -10.30 19.80 6.99
N ILE A 49 -9.28 19.35 6.24
CA ILE A 49 -9.29 19.26 4.78
C ILE A 49 -10.29 18.24 4.23
N VAL A 50 -10.65 17.22 5.00
CA VAL A 50 -11.53 16.12 4.54
C VAL A 50 -12.98 16.61 4.48
N PRO A 51 -13.61 16.78 3.31
CA PRO A 51 -14.99 17.26 3.24
C PRO A 51 -15.98 16.24 3.82
N LYS A 52 -17.14 16.71 4.29
CA LYS A 52 -18.24 15.83 4.68
C LYS A 52 -18.64 14.92 3.51
N GLY A 53 -18.95 13.67 3.81
CA GLY A 53 -19.30 12.63 2.85
C GLY A 53 -18.15 12.16 1.97
N ARG A 54 -16.89 12.56 2.23
CA ARG A 54 -15.73 12.16 1.40
C ARG A 54 -14.66 11.46 2.19
N GLY A 55 -13.96 10.56 1.49
CA GLY A 55 -12.74 9.92 1.94
C GLY A 55 -11.52 10.39 1.16
N MET A 56 -10.39 10.49 1.84
CA MET A 56 -9.10 10.91 1.29
C MET A 56 -7.96 10.18 1.99
N VAL A 57 -6.87 9.96 1.26
CA VAL A 57 -5.62 9.48 1.85
C VAL A 57 -4.73 10.69 2.11
N LEU A 58 -4.32 10.88 3.36
CA LEU A 58 -3.53 12.01 3.82
C LEU A 58 -2.42 11.57 4.76
N THR A 59 -1.51 12.47 5.11
CA THR A 59 -0.50 12.22 6.13
C THR A 59 -0.91 12.84 7.46
N TYR A 60 -1.15 12.01 8.47
CA TYR A 60 -1.50 12.40 9.83
C TYR A 60 -0.45 11.84 10.79
N GLU A 61 0.09 12.69 11.67
CA GLU A 61 1.19 12.33 12.59
C GLU A 61 2.39 11.63 11.92
N GLY A 62 2.75 12.06 10.70
CA GLY A 62 3.84 11.47 9.91
C GLY A 62 3.54 10.07 9.35
N LYS A 63 2.31 9.56 9.51
CA LYS A 63 1.84 8.30 8.92
C LYS A 63 0.81 8.56 7.83
N LYS A 64 0.80 7.71 6.82
CA LYS A 64 -0.22 7.75 5.76
C LYS A 64 -1.49 7.07 6.26
N VAL A 65 -2.59 7.80 6.29
CA VAL A 65 -3.86 7.34 6.83
C VAL A 65 -4.99 7.54 5.82
N GLY A 66 -5.98 6.67 5.90
CA GLY A 66 -7.26 6.86 5.20
C GLY A 66 -8.21 7.57 6.13
N ALA A 67 -8.70 8.73 5.72
CA ALA A 67 -9.66 9.51 6.48
C ALA A 67 -10.98 9.61 5.73
N TYR A 68 -12.09 9.35 6.41
CA TYR A 68 -13.44 9.60 5.92
C TYR A 68 -14.19 10.48 6.91
N ARG A 69 -14.86 11.54 6.43
CA ARG A 69 -15.75 12.36 7.25
C ARG A 69 -17.19 12.07 6.87
N ASP A 70 -18.01 11.65 7.82
CA ASP A 70 -19.43 11.43 7.57
C ASP A 70 -20.22 12.76 7.47
N GLU A 71 -21.52 12.65 7.17
CA GLU A 71 -22.42 13.81 7.03
C GLU A 71 -22.61 14.57 8.36
N ASP A 72 -22.50 13.87 9.49
CA ASP A 72 -22.57 14.45 10.83
C ASP A 72 -21.27 15.18 11.21
N GLY A 73 -20.19 14.95 10.45
CA GLY A 73 -18.88 15.58 10.62
C GLY A 73 -17.90 14.75 11.45
N LYS A 74 -18.27 13.53 11.84
CA LYS A 74 -17.36 12.60 12.52
C LYS A 74 -16.34 12.07 11.52
N ILE A 75 -15.09 12.00 11.97
CA ILE A 75 -13.97 11.52 11.18
C ILE A 75 -13.63 10.09 11.59
N TYR A 76 -13.42 9.24 10.60
CA TYR A 76 -12.96 7.88 10.72
C TYR A 76 -11.56 7.79 10.12
N LEU A 77 -10.62 7.27 10.90
CA LEU A 77 -9.23 7.10 10.49
C LEU A 77 -8.88 5.63 10.51
N VAL A 78 -8.28 5.14 9.42
CA VAL A 78 -7.85 3.76 9.27
C VAL A 78 -6.46 3.69 8.64
N ASP A 79 -5.73 2.62 8.92
CA ASP A 79 -4.57 2.25 8.12
C ASP A 79 -5.04 1.84 6.72
N THR A 80 -4.38 2.41 5.70
CA THR A 80 -4.67 2.11 4.29
C THR A 80 -3.76 1.03 3.72
N THR A 81 -3.10 0.28 4.59
CA THR A 81 -2.32 -0.91 4.26
C THR A 81 -3.23 -2.14 4.29
N CYS A 82 -3.42 -2.78 3.14
CA CYS A 82 -4.26 -3.97 3.04
C CYS A 82 -3.67 -5.11 3.91
N PRO A 83 -4.44 -5.68 4.85
CA PRO A 83 -3.96 -6.74 5.75
C PRO A 83 -3.75 -8.10 5.06
N HIS A 84 -4.00 -8.20 3.74
CA HIS A 84 -3.67 -9.39 2.96
C HIS A 84 -2.16 -9.49 2.73
N LEU A 85 -1.59 -8.56 1.94
CA LEU A 85 -0.17 -8.56 1.54
C LEU A 85 0.46 -7.15 1.52
N GLY A 86 -0.18 -6.17 2.16
CA GLY A 86 0.38 -4.83 2.34
C GLY A 86 0.18 -3.84 1.19
N CYS A 87 -0.69 -4.14 0.23
CA CYS A 87 -1.02 -3.19 -0.83
C CYS A 87 -1.70 -1.93 -0.29
N GLN A 88 -1.39 -0.77 -0.88
CA GLN A 88 -2.08 0.48 -0.58
C GLN A 88 -3.55 0.43 -1.06
N LEU A 89 -4.48 0.76 -0.18
CA LEU A 89 -5.91 0.88 -0.49
C LEU A 89 -6.22 2.22 -1.17
N SER A 90 -7.26 2.21 -2.01
CA SER A 90 -7.81 3.39 -2.69
C SER A 90 -9.23 3.67 -2.21
N TRP A 91 -9.61 4.93 -2.11
CA TRP A 91 -10.97 5.32 -1.73
C TRP A 91 -11.94 5.15 -2.89
N ASN A 92 -13.08 4.51 -2.64
CA ASN A 92 -14.22 4.40 -3.54
C ASN A 92 -15.37 5.25 -2.99
N GLN A 93 -15.62 6.38 -3.66
CA GLN A 93 -16.60 7.37 -3.23
C GLN A 93 -18.05 6.89 -3.37
N ASP A 94 -18.33 6.01 -4.34
CA ASP A 94 -19.69 5.58 -4.64
C ASP A 94 -20.18 4.52 -3.64
N GLU A 95 -19.25 3.70 -3.12
CA GLU A 95 -19.55 2.62 -2.17
C GLU A 95 -19.08 2.93 -0.74
N LEU A 96 -18.45 4.08 -0.52
CA LEU A 96 -17.87 4.50 0.76
C LEU A 96 -16.93 3.44 1.36
N SER A 97 -16.08 2.88 0.49
CA SER A 97 -15.19 1.76 0.80
C SER A 97 -13.73 2.06 0.48
N TRP A 98 -12.85 1.34 1.17
CA TRP A 98 -11.44 1.23 0.84
C TRP A 98 -11.23 -0.05 0.04
N ASP A 99 -10.79 0.10 -1.21
CA ASP A 99 -10.64 -1.00 -2.15
C ASP A 99 -9.17 -1.29 -2.43
N CYS A 100 -8.80 -2.57 -2.35
CA CYS A 100 -7.45 -3.05 -2.64
C CYS A 100 -7.32 -3.37 -4.14
N PRO A 101 -6.52 -2.62 -4.92
CA PRO A 101 -6.40 -2.83 -6.36
C PRO A 101 -5.64 -4.12 -6.72
N CYS A 102 -4.97 -4.75 -5.76
CA CYS A 102 -4.15 -5.93 -6.02
C CYS A 102 -4.99 -7.20 -6.24
N HIS A 103 -5.92 -7.49 -5.30
CA HIS A 103 -6.69 -8.73 -5.31
C HIS A 103 -8.17 -8.52 -4.93
N GLY A 104 -8.62 -7.27 -4.86
CA GLY A 104 -10.04 -6.95 -4.68
C GLY A 104 -10.58 -7.02 -3.26
N SER A 105 -9.73 -7.12 -2.22
CA SER A 105 -10.24 -6.99 -0.84
C SER A 105 -10.85 -5.60 -0.61
N ARG A 106 -12.01 -5.56 0.03
CA ARG A 106 -12.76 -4.32 0.26
C ARG A 106 -13.05 -4.13 1.74
N PHE A 107 -13.04 -2.90 2.20
CA PHE A 107 -13.29 -2.54 3.60
C PHE A 107 -14.23 -1.34 3.67
N ASP A 108 -15.11 -1.27 4.65
CA ASP A 108 -15.94 -0.08 4.86
C ASP A 108 -15.09 1.09 5.38
N TYR A 109 -15.65 2.30 5.38
CA TYR A 109 -14.99 3.49 5.91
C TYR A 109 -14.61 3.41 7.41
N LYS A 110 -15.13 2.42 8.15
CA LYS A 110 -14.78 2.14 9.55
C LYS A 110 -13.68 1.09 9.69
N GLY A 111 -13.21 0.52 8.58
CA GLY A 111 -12.18 -0.50 8.54
C GLY A 111 -12.68 -1.95 8.60
N ASN A 112 -13.99 -2.20 8.61
CA ASN A 112 -14.52 -3.57 8.61
C ASN A 112 -14.35 -4.21 7.24
N LEU A 113 -13.91 -5.46 7.21
CA LEU A 113 -13.82 -6.25 5.99
C LEU A 113 -15.21 -6.45 5.36
N ILE A 114 -15.32 -6.08 4.09
CA ILE A 114 -16.51 -6.32 3.24
C ILE A 114 -16.25 -7.55 2.36
N ASP A 115 -15.09 -7.61 1.70
CA ASP A 115 -14.79 -8.67 0.74
C ASP A 115 -13.35 -9.20 0.86
N ASN A 116 -13.20 -10.50 0.63
CA ASN A 116 -11.96 -11.26 0.74
C ASN A 116 -11.11 -11.06 -0.54
N PRO A 117 -9.81 -11.43 -0.59
CA PRO A 117 -9.10 -12.47 0.18
C PRO A 117 -8.55 -12.07 1.56
N ALA A 118 -8.55 -10.79 1.95
CA ALA A 118 -8.18 -10.42 3.30
C ALA A 118 -9.08 -11.13 4.34
N ILE A 119 -8.52 -11.48 5.49
CA ILE A 119 -9.23 -12.16 6.58
C ILE A 119 -9.33 -11.34 7.86
N ASN A 120 -8.67 -10.18 7.89
CA ASN A 120 -8.66 -9.26 9.02
C ASN A 120 -9.27 -7.92 8.59
N ASN A 121 -9.82 -7.18 9.54
CA ASN A 121 -10.20 -5.78 9.39
C ASN A 121 -8.96 -4.89 9.24
N LEU A 122 -9.17 -3.64 8.81
CA LEU A 122 -8.14 -2.59 8.89
C LEU A 122 -7.91 -2.19 10.34
N GLU A 123 -6.69 -1.76 10.64
CA GLU A 123 -6.38 -1.11 11.89
C GLU A 123 -7.09 0.25 11.93
N VAL A 124 -7.88 0.48 12.97
CA VAL A 124 -8.55 1.77 13.21
C VAL A 124 -7.58 2.66 13.97
N LEU A 125 -7.26 3.80 13.40
CA LEU A 125 -6.33 4.79 13.94
C LEU A 125 -7.12 5.88 14.67
N SER A 126 -7.96 5.49 15.61
CA SER A 126 -8.69 6.44 16.45
C SER A 126 -7.74 7.08 17.48
N ASP A 127 -7.91 8.38 17.71
CA ASP A 127 -7.54 9.02 18.99
C ASP A 127 -8.48 8.56 20.12
#